data_AF-A0A9E8NCZ9-F1
#
_entry.id   AF-A0A9E8NCZ9-F1
#
_cell.length_a   1.000
_cell.length_b   1.000
_cell.length_c   1.000
_cell.angle_alpha   90.00
_cell.angle_beta   90.00
_cell.angle_gamma   90.00
#
_symmetry.space_group_name_H-M   'P 1'
#
loop_
_entity.id
_entity.type
_entity.pdbx_description
1 polymer ?
#
loop_
_entity_poly.entity_id
_entity_poly.type
_entity_poly.pdbx_seq_one_letter_code
_entity_poly.pdbx_strand_id
1 'polypeptide(L)' 'MFTKTIVPDSASITIDLPANYVGEHVRVIAIIEKDENIFSEERRKNVSQVYSNYPKVDLTKFKFDREEANDFE' A
#
# COMPACT_ATOMS: atom_id res chain seq x y z
N MET A 1 -13.22 -25.14 -13.04
CA MET A 1 -13.15 -23.68 -12.90
C MET A 1 -11.68 -23.29 -13.10
N PHE A 2 -11.37 -22.48 -14.11
CA PHE A 2 -10.01 -22.03 -14.39
C PHE A 2 -9.82 -20.64 -13.78
N THR A 3 -8.80 -20.47 -12.94
CA THR A 3 -8.47 -19.21 -12.27
C THR A 3 -7.00 -18.92 -12.49
N LYS A 4 -6.69 -17.69 -12.89
CA LYS A 4 -5.31 -17.22 -13.13
C LYS A 4 -5.17 -15.82 -12.56
N THR A 5 -4.20 -15.63 -11.66
CA THR A 5 -3.81 -14.32 -11.15
C THR A 5 -2.77 -13.73 -12.08
N ILE A 6 -3.00 -12.51 -12.56
CA ILE A 6 -2.09 -11.79 -13.46
C ILE A 6 -1.90 -10.40 -12.90
N VAL A 7 -0.64 -9.96 -12.79
CA VAL A 7 -0.31 -8.56 -12.51
C VAL A 7 -0.13 -7.87 -13.86
N PRO A 8 -1.00 -6.92 -14.24
CA PRO A 8 -0.87 -6.21 -15.51
C PRO A 8 0.32 -5.26 -15.52
N ASP A 9 1.25 -5.50 -16.44
CA ASP A 9 2.34 -4.56 -16.75
C ASP A 9 1.97 -3.58 -17.89
N SER A 10 0.82 -3.81 -18.55
CA SER A 10 0.30 -3.01 -19.67
C SER A 10 -1.22 -2.86 -19.61
N ALA A 11 -1.75 -1.85 -20.31
CA ALA A 11 -3.18 -1.57 -20.38
C ALA A 11 -4.02 -2.69 -21.04
N SER A 12 -3.38 -3.54 -21.85
CA SER A 12 -3.97 -4.74 -22.45
C SER A 12 -3.28 -5.99 -21.93
N ILE A 13 -4.06 -7.03 -21.66
CA ILE A 13 -3.60 -8.39 -21.33
C ILE A 13 -4.25 -9.36 -22.32
N THR A 14 -3.46 -10.30 -22.82
CA THR A 14 -3.94 -11.47 -23.55
C THR A 14 -3.94 -12.68 -22.61
N ILE A 15 -5.05 -13.42 -22.57
CA ILE A 15 -5.18 -14.64 -21.76
C ILE A 15 -5.35 -15.82 -22.70
N ASP A 16 -4.39 -16.73 -22.69
CA ASP A 16 -4.51 -17.99 -23.43
C ASP A 16 -5.47 -18.93 -22.71
N LEU A 17 -6.51 -19.35 -23.42
CA LEU A 17 -7.47 -20.32 -22.92
C LEU A 17 -6.92 -21.74 -23.12
N PRO A 18 -7.09 -22.65 -22.15
CA PRO A 18 -6.70 -24.04 -22.32
C PRO A 18 -7.48 -24.70 -23.48
N ALA A 19 -6.83 -25.63 -24.20
CA ALA A 19 -7.35 -26.22 -25.43
C ALA A 19 -8.73 -26.90 -25.26
N ASN A 20 -9.06 -27.36 -24.06
CA ASN A 20 -10.33 -28.00 -23.73
C ASN A 20 -11.51 -27.01 -23.57
N TYR A 21 -11.29 -25.69 -23.75
CA TYR A 21 -12.33 -24.67 -23.75
C TYR A 21 -12.58 -24.05 -25.14
N VAL A 22 -11.90 -24.54 -26.18
CA VAL A 22 -12.06 -24.05 -27.55
C VAL A 22 -13.40 -24.53 -28.12
N GLY A 23 -14.24 -23.58 -28.56
CA GLY A 23 -15.57 -23.86 -29.11
C GLY A 23 -16.72 -23.79 -28.10
N GLU A 24 -16.42 -23.54 -26.82
CA GLU A 24 -17.39 -23.42 -25.74
C GLU A 24 -17.72 -21.96 -25.41
N HIS A 25 -18.86 -21.73 -24.74
CA HIS A 25 -19.19 -20.41 -24.19
C HIS A 25 -18.38 -20.14 -22.93
N VAL A 26 -17.46 -19.17 -22.98
CA VAL A 26 -16.58 -18.83 -21.86
C VAL A 26 -17.05 -17.53 -21.18
N ARG A 27 -17.24 -17.59 -19.86
CA ARG A 27 -17.50 -16.42 -19.00
C ARG A 27 -16.22 -16.02 -18.28
N VAL A 28 -15.80 -14.77 -18.45
CA VAL A 28 -14.62 -14.20 -17.78
C VAL A 28 -15.08 -13.37 -16.58
N ILE A 29 -14.43 -13.56 -15.43
CA ILE A 29 -14.66 -12.77 -14.22
C ILE A 29 -13.31 -12.19 -13.80
N ALA A 30 -13.22 -10.87 -13.73
CA ALA A 30 -12.05 -10.16 -13.24
C ALA A 30 -12.31 -9.66 -11.81
N ILE A 31 -11.39 -9.94 -10.90
CA ILE A 31 -11.41 -9.45 -9.52
C ILE A 31 -10.15 -8.61 -9.31
N ILE A 32 -10.32 -7.37 -8.87
CA ILE A 32 -9.20 -6.47 -8.55
C ILE A 32 -8.88 -6.65 -7.08
N GLU A 33 -7.74 -7.29 -6.80
CA GLU A 33 -7.21 -7.42 -5.45
C GLU A 33 -6.22 -6.28 -5.21
N LYS A 34 -6.50 -5.42 -4.24
CA LYS A 34 -5.60 -4.35 -3.83
C LYS A 34 -4.81 -4.83 -2.63
N ASP A 35 -3.51 -5.05 -2.81
CA ASP A 35 -2.64 -5.45 -1.72
C ASP A 35 -2.37 -4.23 -0.82
N GLU A 36 -3.08 -4.14 0.31
CA GLU A 36 -3.00 -2.98 1.21
C GLU A 36 -1.61 -2.84 1.87
N ASN A 37 -0.82 -3.92 1.89
CA ASN A 37 0.49 -3.93 2.55
C ASN A 37 1.54 -3.06 1.87
N ILE A 38 1.51 -2.94 0.54
CA ILE A 38 2.50 -2.19 -0.24
C ILE A 38 2.46 -0.68 0.11
N PHE A 39 1.27 -0.14 0.34
CA PHE A 39 1.09 1.28 0.70
C PHE A 39 1.64 1.63 2.09
N SER A 40 1.74 0.66 3.00
CA SER A 40 2.16 0.92 4.38
C SER A 40 3.68 1.12 4.49
N GLU A 41 4.46 0.37 3.72
CA GLU A 41 5.93 0.47 3.75
C GLU A 41 6.43 1.72 3.03
N GLU A 42 5.83 2.09 1.90
CA GLU A 42 6.19 3.32 1.18
C GLU A 42 5.92 4.57 2.03
N ARG A 43 4.78 4.62 2.74
CA ARG A 43 4.49 5.73 3.66
C ARG A 43 5.50 5.82 4.80
N ARG A 44 5.91 4.69 5.39
CA ARG A 44 6.91 4.67 6.47
C ARG A 44 8.28 5.15 6.00
N LYS A 45 8.71 4.71 4.81
CA LYS A 45 9.97 5.18 4.19
C LYS A 45 9.93 6.68 3.89
N ASN A 46 8.80 7.19 3.43
CA ASN A 46 8.61 8.60 3.11
C ASN A 46 8.71 9.49 4.37
N VAL A 47 8.07 9.11 5.48
CA VAL A 47 8.19 9.83 6.76
C VAL A 47 9.66 9.90 7.20
N SER A 48 10.38 8.78 7.21
CA SER A 48 11.78 8.77 7.62
C SER A 48 12.68 9.64 6.74
N GLN A 49 12.45 9.67 5.42
CA GLN A 49 13.21 10.51 4.48
C GLN A 49 12.88 11.98 4.59
N VAL A 50 11.61 12.33 4.80
CA VAL A 50 11.19 13.74 4.96
C VAL A 50 11.80 14.31 6.23
N TYR A 51 11.75 13.58 7.35
CA TYR A 51 12.22 14.08 8.63
C TYR A 51 13.74 13.94 8.84
N SER A 52 14.48 13.27 7.96
CA SER A 52 15.94 13.18 8.05
C SER A 52 16.67 14.48 7.71
N ASN A 53 16.02 15.38 6.96
CA ASN A 53 16.60 16.66 6.55
C ASN A 53 16.55 17.74 7.63
N TYR A 54 15.84 17.49 8.73
CA TYR A 54 15.68 18.45 9.81
C TYR A 54 16.68 18.18 10.94
N PRO A 55 17.21 19.22 11.59
CA PRO A 55 18.04 19.06 12.78
C PRO A 55 17.28 18.29 13.86
N LYS A 56 17.91 17.23 14.39
CA LYS A 56 17.35 16.46 15.50
C LYS A 56 17.70 17.14 16.82
N VAL A 57 16.69 17.38 17.65
CA VAL A 57 16.87 17.87 19.02
C VAL A 57 16.72 16.69 19.97
N ASP A 58 17.63 16.55 20.91
CA ASP A 58 17.53 15.53 21.95
C ASP A 58 16.51 15.97 23.00
N LEU A 59 15.40 15.24 23.07
CA LEU A 59 14.30 15.48 24.01
C LEU A 59 14.25 14.42 25.11
N THR A 60 15.29 13.58 25.31
CA THR A 60 15.25 12.53 26.35
C THR A 60 15.06 13.05 27.76
N LYS A 61 15.48 14.30 28.03
CA LYS A 61 15.27 14.97 29.33
C LYS A 61 14.05 15.88 29.36
N PHE A 62 13.37 16.06 28.22
CA PHE A 62 12.19 16.88 28.13
C PHE A 62 10.99 16.09 28.62
N LYS A 63 10.36 16.57 29.70
CA LYS A 63 9.08 16.06 30.17
C LYS A 63 8.06 17.15 29.91
N PHE A 64 7.14 16.89 28.98
CA PHE A 64 6.00 17.78 28.78
C PHE A 64 5.10 17.70 30.01
N ASP A 65 5.02 18.79 30.77
CA ASP A 65 4.06 18.93 31.85
C ASP A 65 2.77 19.55 31.29
N ARG A 66 1.73 18.72 31.21
CA ARG A 66 0.44 19.14 30.67
C ARG A 66 -0.28 20.10 31.61
N GLU A 67 -0.04 20.03 32.90
CA GLU A 67 -0.69 20.92 33.87
C GLU A 67 -0.09 22.33 33.78
N GLU A 68 1.23 22.44 33.66
CA GLU A 68 1.93 23.72 33.39
C GLU A 68 1.45 24.38 32.10
N ALA A 69 1.24 23.60 31.03
CA ALA A 69 0.81 24.12 29.73
C ALA A 69 -0.67 24.52 29.67
N ASN A 70 -1.48 24.14 30.67
CA ASN A 70 -2.89 24.52 30.77
C ASN A 70 -3.15 25.56 31.88
N ASP A 71 -2.11 26.01 32.57
CA ASP A 71 -2.21 27.04 33.61
C ASP A 71 -2.22 28.43 32.95
N PHE A 72 -3.40 28.81 32.46
CA PHE A 72 -3.70 30.14 31.92
C PHE A 72 -4.39 30.98 33.01
N GLU A 73 -3.66 31.41 34.03
CA GLU A 73 -4.13 32.50 34.91
C GLU A 73 -4.35 33.80 34.13
#